data_AF-A0A950AA91-F1
#
_entry.id   AF-A0A950AA91-F1
#
_cell.length_a   1.000
_cell.length_b   1.000
_cell.length_c   1.000
_cell.angle_alpha   90.00
_cell.angle_beta   90.00
_cell.angle_gamma   90.00
#
_symmetry.space_group_name_H-M   'P 1'
#
loop_
_entity.id
_entity.type
_entity.pdbx_description
1 polymer ?
#
loop_
_entity_poly.entity_id
_entity_poly.type
_entity_poly.pdbx_seq_one_letter_code
_entity_poly.pdbx_strand_id
1 'polypeptide(L)' 'MEKRLEEERDMAQERDCANEVCGCALAPDTLAEYCSEYCAGEGAGRGEGPCQCGHVGCA' A
#
# COMPACT_ATOMS: atom_id res chain seq x y z
N MET A 1 17.26 -29.62 -2.16
CA MET A 1 16.31 -29.13 -1.13
C MET A 1 16.29 -27.59 -1.07
N GLU A 2 16.92 -26.89 -2.01
CA GLU A 2 17.08 -25.43 -1.93
C GLU A 2 15.99 -24.66 -2.70
N LYS A 3 15.42 -25.25 -3.77
CA LYS A 3 14.40 -24.58 -4.61
C LYS A 3 13.08 -24.27 -3.89
N ARG A 4 12.77 -25.02 -2.82
CA ARG A 4 11.50 -24.91 -2.09
C ARG A 4 11.47 -23.76 -1.08
N LEU A 5 12.60 -23.11 -0.82
CA LEU A 5 12.73 -22.00 0.13
C LEU A 5 12.68 -20.63 -0.56
N GLU A 6 12.89 -20.58 -1.88
CA GLU A 6 12.83 -19.33 -2.65
C GLU A 6 11.39 -18.98 -3.06
N GLU A 7 10.52 -19.98 -3.27
CA GLU A 7 9.11 -19.77 -3.63
C GLU A 7 8.26 -19.24 -2.46
N GLU A 8 8.60 -19.55 -1.20
CA GLU A 8 7.88 -19.01 -0.03
C GLU A 8 8.30 -17.59 0.35
N ARG A 9 9.42 -17.10 -0.20
CA ARG A 9 9.90 -15.73 0.02
C ARG A 9 9.21 -14.72 -0.90
N ASP A 10 8.50 -15.20 -1.91
CA ASP A 10 7.85 -14.40 -2.97
C ASP A 10 6.35 -14.17 -2.72
N MET A 11 5.78 -14.77 -1.67
CA MET A 11 4.38 -14.55 -1.26
C MET A 11 4.25 -13.47 -0.19
N ALA A 12 5.15 -12.50 -0.22
CA ALA A 12 5.01 -11.29 0.55
C ALA A 12 3.84 -10.52 -0.09
N GLN A 13 2.62 -10.88 0.32
CA GLN A 13 1.37 -10.39 -0.26
C GLN A 13 1.39 -8.87 -0.20
N GLU A 14 1.57 -8.24 -1.36
CA GLU A 14 1.51 -6.79 -1.49
C GLU A 14 0.16 -6.35 -0.91
N ARG A 15 0.21 -5.49 0.11
CA ARG A 15 -0.99 -4.99 0.78
C ARG A 15 -1.30 -3.63 0.19
N ASP A 16 -2.52 -3.40 -0.25
CA ASP A 16 -2.93 -2.08 -0.71
C ASP A 16 -3.06 -1.10 0.46
N CYS A 17 -2.87 0.19 0.17
CA CYS A 17 -3.19 1.27 1.09
C CYS A 17 -4.67 1.19 1.48
N ALA A 18 -4.97 1.27 2.78
CA ALA A 18 -6.35 1.18 3.27
C ALA A 18 -7.24 2.38 2.87
N ASN A 19 -6.65 3.46 2.34
CA ASN A 19 -7.42 4.55 1.77
C ASN A 19 -7.97 4.14 0.39
N GLU A 20 -9.30 4.06 0.26
CA GLU A 20 -10.00 3.59 -0.93
C GLU A 20 -9.74 4.40 -2.21
N VAL A 21 -9.36 5.69 -2.08
CA VAL A 21 -8.94 6.49 -3.25
C VAL A 21 -7.46 6.36 -3.57
N CYS A 22 -6.67 5.73 -2.70
CA CYS A 22 -5.23 5.57 -2.86
C CYS A 22 -4.89 4.23 -3.52
N GLY A 23 -4.41 4.27 -4.76
CA GLY A 23 -3.93 3.08 -5.49
C GLY A 23 -2.51 2.64 -5.16
N CYS A 24 -1.95 3.01 -4.00
CA CYS A 24 -0.58 2.63 -3.64
C CYS A 24 -0.54 1.22 -3.04
N ALA A 25 0.39 0.39 -3.53
CA ALA A 25 0.82 -0.82 -2.85
C ALA A 25 1.79 -0.50 -1.71
N LEU A 26 1.65 -1.20 -0.60
CA LEU A 26 2.54 -1.16 0.55
C LEU A 26 3.55 -2.29 0.48
N ALA A 27 4.75 -2.01 0.97
CA ALA A 27 5.78 -3.02 1.14
C ALA A 27 5.23 -4.17 2.02
N PRO A 28 5.42 -5.43 1.63
CA PRO A 28 4.80 -6.55 2.34
C PRO A 28 5.40 -6.79 3.73
N ASP A 29 6.58 -6.24 4.00
CA ASP A 29 7.25 -6.22 5.30
C ASP A 29 6.81 -5.05 6.21
N THR A 30 5.98 -4.13 5.72
CA THR A 30 5.44 -3.04 6.56
C THR A 30 4.18 -3.44 7.31
N LEU A 31 4.10 -3.03 8.57
CA LEU A 31 2.87 -3.10 9.37
C LEU A 31 1.97 -1.88 9.14
N ALA A 32 2.40 -0.91 8.33
CA ALA A 32 1.57 0.25 8.03
C ALA A 32 0.29 -0.17 7.30
N GLU A 33 -0.82 0.46 7.64
CA GLU A 33 -2.09 0.31 6.95
C GLU A 33 -2.25 1.33 5.80
N TYR A 34 -1.45 2.41 5.84
CA TYR A 34 -1.53 3.52 4.91
C TYR A 34 -0.14 3.83 4.34
N CYS A 35 -0.10 4.30 3.09
CA CYS A 35 1.17 4.60 2.42
C CYS A 35 1.80 5.90 2.91
N SER A 36 1.00 6.83 3.42
CA SER A 36 1.47 8.10 4.00
C SER A 36 0.49 8.62 5.05
N GLU A 37 0.94 9.59 5.84
CA GLU A 37 0.12 10.24 6.87
C GLU A 37 -1.14 10.91 6.29
N TYR A 38 -1.08 11.35 5.02
CA TYR A 38 -2.26 11.87 4.31
C TYR A 38 -3.36 10.80 4.23
N CYS A 39 -2.99 9.58 3.84
CA CYS A 39 -3.92 8.46 3.74
C CYS A 39 -4.39 7.95 5.10
N ALA A 40 -3.56 8.07 6.15
CA ALA A 40 -3.95 7.74 7.53
C ALA A 40 -4.88 8.79 8.17
N GLY A 41 -4.84 10.03 7.67
CA GLY A 41 -5.61 11.17 8.17
C GLY A 41 -6.74 11.61 7.24
N GLU A 42 -6.77 12.91 6.92
CA GLU A 42 -7.83 13.59 6.15
C GLU A 42 -8.11 12.99 4.75
N GLY A 43 -7.18 12.21 4.20
CA GLY A 43 -7.34 11.53 2.92
C GLY A 43 -8.21 10.26 2.99
N ALA A 44 -8.43 9.68 4.18
CA ALA A 44 -9.08 8.39 4.37
C ALA A 44 -10.60 8.36 4.07
N GLY A 45 -11.23 9.49 3.76
CA GLY A 45 -12.70 9.54 3.64
C GLY A 45 -13.29 10.75 2.95
N ARG A 46 -12.51 11.48 2.15
CA ARG A 46 -13.01 12.60 1.35
C ARG A 46 -12.97 12.21 -0.12
N GLY A 47 -13.91 11.35 -0.53
CA GLY A 47 -14.06 10.77 -1.88
C GLY A 47 -14.37 11.76 -3.00
N GLU A 48 -13.79 12.96 -2.99
CA GLU A 48 -13.98 14.00 -3.99
C GLU A 48 -12.61 14.54 -4.47
N GLY A 49 -11.73 13.67 -4.96
CA GLY A 49 -10.48 14.10 -5.60
C GLY A 49 -9.43 13.01 -5.78
N PRO A 50 -8.41 13.24 -6.64
CA PRO A 50 -7.27 12.33 -6.78
C PRO A 50 -6.47 12.27 -5.48
N CYS A 51 -5.82 11.13 -5.22
CA CYS A 51 -5.05 10.94 -4.00
C CYS A 51 -3.87 11.93 -3.93
N GLN A 52 -3.68 12.57 -2.77
CA GLN A 52 -2.58 13.52 -2.54
C GLN A 52 -1.50 12.94 -1.61
N CYS A 53 -1.35 11.62 -1.59
CA CYS A 53 -0.38 10.95 -0.72
C CYS A 53 1.08 11.28 -1.06
N GLY A 54 1.35 11.87 -2.23
CA GLY A 54 2.67 12.30 -2.67
C GLY A 54 3.48 11.23 -3.42
N HIS A 55 2.94 10.03 -3.59
CA HIS A 55 3.59 8.96 -4.34
C HIS A 55 3.38 9.09 -5.85
N VAL A 56 4.44 8.86 -6.61
CA VAL A 56 4.39 8.85 -8.07
C VAL A 56 3.54 7.69 -8.54
N GLY A 57 2.55 7.95 -9.40
CA GLY A 57 1.66 6.93 -9.93
C GLY A 57 0.52 6.54 -9.01
N CYS A 58 0.31 7.27 -7.90
CA CYS A 58 -0.92 7.14 -7.12
C CYS A 58 -2.10 7.72 -7.92
N ALA A 59 -3.19 6.94 -7.99
CA ALA A 59 -4.40 7.23 -8.78
C ALA A 59 -5.15 8.50 -8.32
#